data_AF-F4W968-F1
#
_entry.id   AF-F4W968-F1
#
_cell.length_a   1.000
_cell.length_b   1.000
_cell.length_c   1.000
_cell.angle_alpha   90.00
_cell.angle_beta   90.00
_cell.angle_gamma   90.00
#
_symmetry.space_group_name_H-M   'P 1'
#
loop_
_entity.id
_entity.type
_entity.pdbx_description
1 polymer ?
#
loop_
_entity_poly.entity_id
_entity_poly.type
_entity_poly.pdbx_seq_one_letter_code
_entity_poly.pdbx_strand_id
1 'polypeptide(L)'
;MSDGHVILQYAMRYVLTHDLLTAIEENVYLGMAAPNWETDLTSNINAEVNRMLKNLDANLRILDTNTENLNKQVDNLNRRIENSVQQTLAQVDETFKNLSRDGQGRLITNGQVITSGGNIVINSVNGVSMIRKTESGYTLNGTPYMNITTDTNDGKYFQHNATFYNSTSDAMETICWKLKLEHAPDAQPEYFPSVATDLLNDEIMLQDKQAD
;
A
#
# COMPACT_ATOMS: atom_id res chain seq x y z
N MET A 1 86.35 59.38 -55.69
CA MET A 1 85.71 58.10 -55.29
C MET A 1 84.22 58.34 -54.98
N SER A 2 83.41 58.78 -55.95
CA SER A 2 82.00 59.14 -55.74
C SER A 2 81.04 58.37 -56.67
N ASP A 3 81.47 58.02 -57.89
CA ASP A 3 80.54 57.52 -58.92
C ASP A 3 80.21 56.02 -58.78
N GLY A 4 81.13 55.20 -58.29
CA GLY A 4 80.90 53.77 -58.09
C GLY A 4 79.85 53.46 -57.01
N HIS A 5 79.72 54.34 -56.01
CA HIS A 5 78.78 54.14 -54.91
C HIS A 5 77.34 54.50 -55.32
N VAL A 6 77.18 55.51 -56.18
CA VAL A 6 75.87 55.90 -56.73
C VAL A 6 75.34 54.82 -57.69
N ILE A 7 76.18 54.23 -58.54
CA ILE A 7 75.78 53.16 -59.46
C ILE A 7 75.36 51.89 -58.69
N LEU A 8 76.09 51.52 -57.63
CA LEU A 8 75.71 50.38 -56.78
C LEU A 8 74.41 50.63 -56.01
N GLN A 9 74.17 51.85 -55.53
CA GLN A 9 72.90 52.17 -54.89
C GLN A 9 71.72 52.13 -55.86
N TYR A 10 71.88 52.63 -57.10
CA TYR A 10 70.83 52.56 -58.11
C TYR A 10 70.56 51.11 -58.57
N ALA A 11 71.60 50.29 -58.73
CA ALA A 11 71.45 48.88 -59.09
C ALA A 11 70.76 48.07 -57.97
N MET A 12 71.16 48.29 -56.70
CA MET A 12 70.47 47.67 -55.56
C MET A 12 69.02 48.13 -55.42
N ARG A 13 68.73 49.42 -55.63
CA ARG A 13 67.36 49.92 -55.62
C ARG A 13 66.52 49.28 -56.71
N TYR A 14 67.07 49.14 -57.91
CA TYR A 14 66.38 48.55 -59.05
C TYR A 14 66.06 47.06 -58.83
N VAL A 15 67.03 46.28 -58.34
CA VAL A 15 66.83 44.86 -57.98
C VAL A 15 65.81 44.72 -56.87
N LEU A 16 65.91 45.51 -55.79
CA LEU A 16 64.95 45.46 -54.69
C LEU A 16 63.54 45.85 -55.14
N THR A 17 63.39 46.86 -56.00
CA THR A 17 62.06 47.22 -56.53
C THR A 17 61.51 46.20 -57.51
N HIS A 18 62.36 45.55 -58.30
CA HIS A 18 61.91 44.56 -59.28
C HIS A 18 61.52 43.26 -58.58
N ASP A 19 62.27 42.82 -57.57
CA ASP A 19 61.94 41.65 -56.77
C ASP A 19 60.66 41.89 -55.95
N LEU A 20 60.47 43.10 -55.41
CA LEU A 20 59.23 43.45 -54.70
C LEU A 20 58.02 43.47 -55.65
N LEU A 21 58.19 44.04 -56.85
CA LEU A 21 57.13 44.12 -57.85
C LEU A 21 56.78 42.72 -58.37
N THR A 22 57.78 41.87 -58.63
CA THR A 22 57.59 40.48 -59.05
C THR A 22 56.92 39.65 -57.95
N ALA A 23 57.31 39.81 -56.68
CA ALA A 23 56.65 39.14 -55.57
C ALA A 23 55.19 39.62 -55.37
N ILE A 24 54.92 40.90 -55.61
CA ILE A 24 53.55 41.44 -55.57
C ILE A 24 52.74 40.91 -56.75
N GLU A 25 53.29 40.89 -57.96
CA GLU A 25 52.63 40.36 -59.15
C GLU A 25 52.38 38.85 -59.03
N GLU A 26 53.32 38.06 -58.50
CA GLU A 26 53.11 36.63 -58.24
C GLU A 26 52.01 36.38 -57.20
N ASN A 27 51.92 37.19 -56.15
CA ASN A 27 50.83 37.10 -55.17
C ASN A 27 49.47 37.57 -55.72
N VAL A 28 49.47 38.50 -56.67
CA VAL A 28 48.25 39.00 -57.34
C VAL A 28 47.79 38.02 -58.45
N TYR A 29 48.71 37.39 -59.18
CA TYR A 29 48.41 36.42 -60.24
C TYR A 29 48.08 35.02 -59.72
N LEU A 30 48.60 34.64 -58.54
CA LEU A 30 48.17 33.42 -57.84
C LEU A 30 46.81 33.58 -57.15
N GLY A 31 46.06 34.64 -57.48
CA GLY A 31 44.64 34.80 -57.18
C GLY A 31 44.30 34.15 -55.86
N MET A 32 44.82 34.71 -54.76
CA MET A 32 44.42 34.31 -53.41
C MET A 32 42.91 34.45 -53.38
N ALA A 33 42.19 33.37 -53.72
CA ALA A 33 40.78 33.26 -53.51
C ALA A 33 40.61 33.61 -52.03
N ALA A 34 39.88 34.69 -51.75
CA ALA A 34 39.63 35.11 -50.39
C ALA A 34 39.25 33.86 -49.57
N PRO A 35 39.87 33.62 -48.40
CA PRO A 35 39.61 32.40 -47.63
C PRO A 35 38.11 32.16 -47.57
N ASN A 36 37.65 31.00 -48.01
CA ASN A 36 36.24 30.64 -48.13
C ASN A 36 35.62 30.30 -46.75
N TRP A 37 36.05 31.00 -45.70
CA TRP A 37 35.72 30.75 -44.29
C TRP A 37 34.22 30.69 -44.03
N GLU A 38 33.43 31.46 -44.80
CA GLU A 38 31.97 31.45 -44.71
C GLU A 38 31.39 30.10 -45.18
N THR A 39 31.89 29.57 -46.30
CA THR A 39 31.49 28.26 -46.83
C THR A 39 31.91 27.14 -45.90
N ASP A 40 33.14 27.19 -45.37
CA ASP A 40 33.66 26.18 -44.45
C ASP A 40 32.92 26.19 -43.11
N LEU A 41 32.67 27.38 -42.54
CA LEU A 41 31.87 27.54 -41.34
C LEU A 41 30.44 27.02 -41.54
N THR A 42 29.80 27.40 -42.65
CA THR A 42 28.46 26.95 -43.00
C THR A 42 28.41 25.43 -43.16
N SER A 43 29.39 24.84 -43.82
CA SER A 43 29.51 23.38 -43.97
C SER A 43 29.67 22.67 -42.63
N ASN A 44 30.55 23.18 -41.76
CA ASN A 44 30.78 22.61 -40.43
C ASN A 44 29.55 22.70 -39.53
N ILE A 45 28.86 23.85 -39.52
CA ILE A 45 27.60 24.03 -38.78
C ILE A 45 26.55 23.06 -39.32
N ASN A 46 26.39 22.96 -40.63
CA ASN A 46 25.42 22.05 -41.24
C ASN A 46 25.72 20.58 -40.92
N ALA A 47 27.00 20.18 -40.96
CA ALA A 47 27.42 18.83 -40.60
C ALA A 47 27.08 18.51 -39.14
N GLU A 48 27.37 19.44 -38.23
CA GLU A 48 27.12 19.27 -36.80
C GLU A 48 25.63 19.29 -36.46
N VAL A 49 24.85 20.19 -37.06
CA VAL A 49 23.38 20.21 -36.93
C VAL A 49 22.77 18.90 -37.42
N ASN A 50 23.20 18.40 -38.58
CA ASN A 50 22.72 17.12 -39.10
C ASN A 50 23.11 15.94 -38.19
N ARG A 51 24.30 15.98 -37.57
CA ARG A 51 24.73 14.99 -36.59
C ARG A 51 23.83 15.03 -35.34
N MET A 52 23.54 16.22 -34.82
CA MET A 52 22.64 16.40 -33.68
C MET A 52 21.22 15.92 -33.99
N LEU A 53 20.68 16.24 -35.17
CA LEU A 53 19.35 15.79 -35.59
C LEU A 53 19.26 14.26 -35.67
N LYS A 54 20.30 13.59 -36.20
CA LYS A 54 20.37 12.11 -36.22
C LYS A 54 20.42 11.51 -34.81
N ASN A 55 21.19 12.11 -33.91
CA ASN A 55 21.26 11.65 -32.53
C ASN A 55 19.91 11.83 -31.81
N LEU A 56 19.22 12.94 -32.06
CA LEU A 56 17.89 13.18 -31.50
C LEU A 56 16.87 12.16 -32.02
N ASP A 57 16.87 11.86 -33.32
CA ASP A 57 16.02 10.82 -33.91
C ASP A 57 16.28 9.44 -33.29
N ALA A 58 17.54 9.08 -33.08
CA ALA A 58 17.91 7.83 -32.42
C ALA A 58 17.40 7.77 -30.97
N ASN A 59 17.55 8.88 -30.22
CA ASN A 59 17.06 8.96 -28.84
C ASN A 59 15.54 8.85 -28.75
N LEU A 60 14.80 9.47 -29.69
CA LEU A 60 13.35 9.37 -29.77
C LEU A 60 12.91 7.92 -30.00
N ARG A 61 13.55 7.19 -30.91
CA ARG A 61 13.26 5.76 -31.14
C ARG A 61 13.53 4.89 -29.91
N ILE A 62 14.59 5.19 -29.16
CA ILE A 62 14.90 4.49 -27.90
C ILE A 62 13.79 4.76 -26.87
N LEU A 63 13.33 6.01 -26.78
CA LEU A 63 12.24 6.38 -25.87
C LEU A 63 10.92 5.70 -26.24
N ASP A 64 10.59 5.61 -27.53
CA ASP A 64 9.42 4.88 -28.01
C ASP A 64 9.50 3.40 -27.62
N THR A 65 10.66 2.77 -27.83
CA THR A 65 10.91 1.37 -27.46
C THR A 65 10.75 1.16 -25.94
N ASN A 66 11.30 2.07 -25.14
CA ASN A 66 11.17 2.01 -23.68
C ASN A 66 9.72 2.18 -23.23
N THR A 67 8.98 3.07 -23.86
CA THR A 67 7.55 3.29 -23.59
C THR A 67 6.73 2.03 -23.89
N GLU A 68 6.98 1.39 -25.03
CA GLU A 68 6.32 0.12 -25.38
C GLU A 68 6.65 -1.00 -24.38
N ASN A 69 7.93 -1.09 -23.97
CA ASN A 69 8.36 -2.07 -22.97
C ASN A 69 7.73 -1.83 -21.60
N LEU A 70 7.58 -0.58 -21.17
CA LEU A 70 6.91 -0.24 -19.92
C LEU A 70 5.42 -0.60 -19.98
N ASN A 71 4.74 -0.32 -21.09
CA ASN A 71 3.34 -0.69 -21.28
C ASN A 71 3.16 -2.22 -21.16
N LYS A 72 4.01 -3.01 -21.83
CA LYS A 72 3.99 -4.49 -21.72
C LYS A 72 4.21 -4.97 -20.28
N GLN A 73 5.09 -4.31 -19.52
CA GLN A 73 5.33 -4.64 -18.11
C GLN A 73 4.13 -4.34 -17.24
N VAL A 74 3.48 -3.19 -17.44
CA VAL A 74 2.25 -2.80 -16.73
C VAL A 74 1.13 -3.81 -17.01
N ASP A 75 0.91 -4.20 -18.26
CA ASP A 75 -0.10 -5.18 -18.62
C ASP A 75 0.15 -6.55 -17.96
N ASN A 76 1.41 -6.98 -17.92
CA ASN A 76 1.77 -8.23 -17.26
C ASN A 76 1.55 -8.18 -15.74
N LEU A 77 1.89 -7.06 -15.10
CA LEU A 77 1.64 -6.86 -13.67
C LEU A 77 0.13 -6.87 -13.36
N ASN A 78 -0.68 -6.16 -14.15
CA ASN A 78 -2.12 -6.13 -14.00
C ASN A 78 -2.73 -7.54 -14.07
N ARG A 79 -2.35 -8.33 -15.09
CA ARG A 79 -2.80 -9.71 -15.23
C ARG A 79 -2.39 -10.61 -14.06
N ARG A 80 -1.17 -10.43 -13.54
CA ARG A 80 -0.70 -11.19 -12.36
C ARG A 80 -1.48 -10.83 -11.10
N ILE A 81 -1.76 -9.55 -10.88
CA ILE A 81 -2.56 -9.07 -9.76
C ILE A 81 -3.97 -9.64 -9.85
N GLU A 82 -4.62 -9.53 -11.01
CA GLU A 82 -5.97 -10.03 -11.23
C GLU A 82 -6.06 -11.54 -10.92
N ASN A 83 -5.16 -12.34 -11.49
CA ASN A 83 -5.14 -13.78 -11.23
C ASN A 83 -4.90 -14.11 -9.75
N SER A 84 -3.96 -13.40 -9.10
CA SER A 84 -3.66 -13.62 -7.68
C SER A 84 -4.85 -13.27 -6.79
N VAL A 85 -5.50 -12.13 -7.05
CA VAL A 85 -6.67 -11.68 -6.29
C VAL A 85 -7.83 -12.65 -6.50
N GLN A 86 -8.10 -13.07 -7.74
CA GLN A 86 -9.16 -14.04 -8.03
C GLN A 86 -8.92 -15.37 -7.32
N GLN A 87 -7.67 -15.88 -7.32
CA GLN A 87 -7.31 -17.11 -6.62
C GLN A 87 -7.47 -16.98 -5.11
N THR A 88 -6.98 -15.89 -4.51
CA THR A 88 -7.14 -15.64 -3.07
C THR A 88 -8.61 -15.50 -2.69
N LEU A 89 -9.41 -14.79 -3.48
CA LEU A 89 -10.85 -14.66 -3.23
C LEU A 89 -11.56 -16.00 -3.31
N ALA A 90 -11.23 -16.85 -4.29
CA ALA A 90 -11.78 -18.19 -4.40
C ALA A 90 -11.42 -19.07 -3.18
N GLN A 91 -10.18 -19.00 -2.71
CA GLN A 91 -9.74 -19.71 -1.50
C GLN A 91 -10.44 -19.20 -0.23
N VAL A 92 -10.65 -17.90 -0.12
CA VAL A 92 -11.39 -17.29 1.01
C VAL A 92 -12.86 -17.73 0.98
N ASP A 93 -13.49 -17.71 -0.20
CA ASP A 93 -14.87 -18.18 -0.38
C ASP A 93 -15.01 -19.68 -0.05
N GLU A 94 -14.08 -20.50 -0.52
CA GLU A 94 -14.01 -21.92 -0.18
C GLU A 94 -13.85 -22.13 1.34
N THR A 95 -12.92 -21.40 1.96
CA THR A 95 -12.72 -21.41 3.41
C THR A 95 -14.02 -21.05 4.14
N PHE A 96 -14.70 -19.98 3.72
CA PHE A 96 -15.94 -19.50 4.32
C PHE A 96 -17.12 -20.47 4.14
N LYS A 97 -17.18 -21.18 3.02
CA LYS A 97 -18.15 -22.26 2.76
C LYS A 97 -17.91 -23.47 3.66
N ASN A 98 -16.65 -23.77 3.94
CA ASN A 98 -16.24 -24.91 4.77
C ASN A 98 -16.32 -24.63 6.28
N LEU A 99 -16.61 -23.40 6.71
CA LEU A 99 -16.87 -23.11 8.12
C LEU A 99 -18.16 -23.79 8.60
N SER A 100 -18.09 -24.39 9.79
CA SER A 100 -19.24 -25.02 10.46
C SER A 100 -20.37 -24.02 10.68
N ARG A 101 -21.61 -24.44 10.40
CA ARG A 101 -22.82 -23.63 10.58
C ARG A 101 -23.90 -24.36 11.38
N ASP A 102 -24.74 -23.61 12.09
CA ASP A 102 -25.93 -24.16 12.74
C ASP A 102 -27.08 -24.42 11.72
N GLY A 103 -28.18 -25.00 12.20
CA GLY A 103 -29.37 -25.26 11.37
C GLY A 103 -30.06 -24.01 10.81
N GLN A 104 -29.63 -22.82 11.24
CA GLN A 104 -30.10 -21.51 10.79
C GLN A 104 -29.06 -20.78 9.92
N GLY A 105 -27.91 -21.41 9.61
CA GLY A 105 -26.87 -20.90 8.72
C GLY A 105 -25.82 -19.97 9.36
N ARG A 106 -25.79 -19.84 10.69
CA ARG A 106 -24.86 -18.99 11.44
C ARG A 106 -23.53 -19.71 11.69
N LEU A 107 -22.42 -18.99 11.67
CA LEU A 107 -21.09 -19.58 11.89
C LEU A 107 -20.93 -20.09 13.33
N ILE A 108 -20.38 -21.30 13.46
CA ILE A 108 -20.02 -21.92 14.73
C ILE A 108 -18.49 -21.99 14.82
N THR A 109 -17.90 -21.35 15.83
CA THR A 109 -16.46 -21.44 16.12
C THR A 109 -16.28 -21.91 17.55
N ASN A 110 -15.71 -23.10 17.80
CA ASN A 110 -15.49 -23.62 19.17
C ASN A 110 -16.74 -23.62 20.07
N GLY A 111 -17.93 -23.88 19.52
CA GLY A 111 -19.22 -23.78 20.24
C GLY A 111 -19.80 -22.35 20.30
N GLN A 112 -19.03 -21.31 20.00
CA GLN A 112 -19.50 -19.93 19.92
C GLN A 112 -20.28 -19.66 18.63
N VAL A 113 -21.45 -19.03 18.73
CA VAL A 113 -22.27 -18.60 17.57
C VAL A 113 -22.14 -17.09 17.44
N ILE A 114 -21.36 -16.61 16.48
CA ILE A 114 -21.20 -15.18 16.25
C ILE A 114 -22.40 -14.67 15.45
N THR A 115 -23.29 -13.92 16.10
CA THR A 115 -24.35 -13.16 15.41
C THR A 115 -23.89 -11.72 15.18
N SER A 116 -24.20 -11.17 14.01
CA SER A 116 -23.92 -9.77 13.66
C SER A 116 -24.36 -8.81 14.78
N GLY A 117 -23.41 -8.09 15.38
CA GLY A 117 -23.66 -7.03 16.37
C GLY A 117 -23.38 -7.36 17.84
N GLY A 118 -23.07 -8.61 18.19
CA GLY A 118 -22.70 -8.98 19.56
C GLY A 118 -22.02 -10.33 19.64
N ASN A 119 -21.02 -10.46 20.51
CA ASN A 119 -20.39 -11.76 20.77
C ASN A 119 -21.37 -12.60 21.57
N ILE A 120 -21.96 -13.63 20.95
CA ILE A 120 -22.77 -14.64 21.62
C ILE A 120 -21.95 -15.93 21.74
N VAL A 121 -21.60 -16.32 22.96
CA VAL A 121 -20.94 -17.61 23.26
C VAL A 121 -22.01 -18.60 23.68
N ILE A 122 -22.15 -19.72 22.97
CA ILE A 122 -23.13 -20.78 23.28
C ILE A 122 -22.39 -22.06 23.65
N ASN A 123 -22.00 -22.23 24.91
CA ASN A 123 -21.33 -23.45 25.34
C ASN A 123 -22.37 -24.47 25.81
N SER A 124 -22.39 -25.67 25.21
CA SER A 124 -23.21 -26.79 25.69
C SER A 124 -22.31 -27.99 25.99
N VAL A 125 -22.03 -28.26 27.27
CA VAL A 125 -21.17 -29.36 27.71
C VAL A 125 -21.86 -30.12 28.84
N ASN A 126 -21.93 -31.45 28.75
CA ASN A 126 -22.50 -32.33 29.79
C ASN A 126 -23.92 -31.95 30.27
N GLY A 127 -24.78 -31.46 29.37
CA GLY A 127 -26.15 -31.05 29.71
C GLY A 127 -26.28 -29.64 30.30
N VAL A 128 -25.16 -28.93 30.48
CA VAL A 128 -25.14 -27.51 30.86
C VAL A 128 -25.03 -26.66 29.61
N SER A 129 -25.97 -25.73 29.41
CA SER A 129 -25.95 -24.73 28.34
C SER A 129 -25.66 -23.35 28.92
N MET A 130 -24.76 -22.60 28.29
CA MET A 130 -24.39 -21.24 28.68
C MET A 130 -24.48 -20.32 27.47
N ILE A 131 -25.15 -19.17 27.62
CA ILE A 131 -25.22 -18.10 26.63
C ILE A 131 -24.58 -16.86 27.25
N ARG A 132 -23.48 -16.38 26.69
CA ARG A 132 -22.90 -15.08 27.07
C ARG A 132 -23.04 -14.09 25.93
N LYS A 133 -23.64 -12.93 26.19
CA LYS A 133 -23.85 -11.85 25.23
C LYS A 133 -23.22 -10.56 25.73
N THR A 134 -22.37 -9.96 24.91
CA THR A 134 -21.76 -8.65 25.17
C THR A 134 -22.27 -7.62 24.16
N GLU A 135 -22.82 -6.52 24.68
CA GLU A 135 -23.28 -5.35 23.92
C GLU A 135 -22.57 -4.10 24.45
N SER A 136 -22.09 -3.24 23.56
CA SER A 136 -21.52 -1.95 23.93
C SER A 136 -21.81 -0.90 22.86
N GLY A 137 -21.86 0.37 23.27
CA GLY A 137 -22.17 1.47 22.37
C GLY A 137 -22.32 2.80 23.08
N TYR A 138 -22.99 3.74 22.41
CA TYR A 138 -23.33 5.05 22.93
C TYR A 138 -24.84 5.27 22.86
N THR A 139 -25.43 5.85 23.91
CA THR A 139 -26.82 6.31 23.87
C THR A 139 -26.96 7.49 22.91
N LEU A 140 -28.19 7.84 22.55
CA LEU A 140 -28.48 9.05 21.74
C LEU A 140 -27.89 10.34 22.34
N ASN A 141 -27.67 10.36 23.65
CA ASN A 141 -27.09 11.49 24.37
C ASN A 141 -25.55 11.41 24.49
N GLY A 142 -24.91 10.46 23.80
CA GLY A 142 -23.46 10.28 23.79
C GLY A 142 -22.89 9.57 25.03
N THR A 143 -23.74 9.03 25.91
CA THR A 143 -23.29 8.30 27.09
C THR A 143 -22.85 6.89 26.69
N PRO A 144 -21.61 6.46 27.02
CA PRO A 144 -21.20 5.09 26.75
C PRO A 144 -22.04 4.11 27.58
N TYR A 145 -22.38 2.96 27.00
CA TYR A 145 -22.97 1.85 27.71
C TYR A 145 -22.25 0.55 27.35
N MET A 146 -22.22 -0.36 28.31
CA MET A 146 -21.79 -1.74 28.13
C MET A 146 -22.72 -2.62 28.94
N ASN A 147 -23.14 -3.74 28.35
CA ASN A 147 -23.97 -4.75 28.98
C ASN A 147 -23.40 -6.14 28.64
N ILE A 148 -23.10 -6.92 29.66
CA ILE A 148 -22.68 -8.32 29.54
C ILE A 148 -23.74 -9.14 30.25
N THR A 149 -24.36 -10.05 29.53
CA THR A 149 -25.31 -11.02 30.10
C THR A 149 -24.76 -12.42 29.95
N THR A 150 -24.84 -13.22 30.99
CA THR A 150 -24.50 -14.65 31.00
C THR A 150 -25.67 -15.42 31.57
N ASP A 151 -26.27 -16.26 30.74
CA ASP A 151 -27.31 -17.22 31.11
C ASP A 151 -26.72 -18.62 31.17
N THR A 152 -26.94 -19.35 32.26
CA THR A 152 -26.50 -20.74 32.40
C THR A 152 -27.66 -21.63 32.82
N ASN A 153 -27.87 -22.75 32.13
CA ASN A 153 -28.88 -23.74 32.44
C ASN A 153 -28.23 -25.12 32.58
N ASP A 154 -28.28 -25.70 33.78
CA ASP A 154 -27.72 -27.02 34.11
C ASP A 154 -28.77 -28.14 34.19
N GLY A 155 -30.01 -27.86 33.75
CA GLY A 155 -31.16 -28.76 33.82
C GLY A 155 -31.90 -28.72 35.17
N LYS A 156 -31.25 -28.29 36.25
CA LYS A 156 -31.85 -28.11 37.58
C LYS A 156 -32.14 -26.66 37.89
N TYR A 157 -31.30 -25.75 37.39
CA TYR A 157 -31.38 -24.33 37.60
C TYR A 157 -31.14 -23.57 36.31
N PHE A 158 -31.84 -22.44 36.18
CA PHE A 158 -31.48 -21.37 35.25
C PHE A 158 -30.86 -20.22 36.05
N GLN A 159 -29.67 -19.78 35.68
CA GLN A 159 -28.93 -18.71 36.32
C GLN A 159 -28.71 -17.58 35.32
N HIS A 160 -28.91 -16.34 35.76
CA HIS A 160 -28.70 -15.16 34.94
C HIS A 160 -27.83 -14.17 35.69
N ASN A 161 -26.78 -13.71 35.03
CA ASN A 161 -25.87 -12.69 35.49
C ASN A 161 -25.81 -11.57 34.46
N ALA A 162 -26.27 -10.37 34.82
CA ALA A 162 -26.17 -9.17 33.99
C ALA A 162 -25.25 -8.16 34.64
N THR A 163 -24.16 -7.81 33.98
CA THR A 163 -23.26 -6.71 34.36
C THR A 163 -23.42 -5.57 33.37
N PHE A 164 -23.79 -4.40 33.86
CA PHE A 164 -23.97 -3.22 33.04
C PHE A 164 -23.22 -2.02 33.62
N TYR A 165 -22.76 -1.14 32.74
CA TYR A 165 -22.15 0.13 33.12
C TYR A 165 -23.24 1.12 33.53
N ASN A 166 -23.19 1.60 34.78
CA ASN A 166 -24.03 2.70 35.24
C ASN A 166 -23.26 4.02 35.12
N SER A 167 -23.64 4.84 34.14
CA SER A 167 -23.03 6.15 33.91
C SER A 167 -23.24 7.17 35.03
N THR A 168 -24.19 6.92 35.94
CA THR A 168 -24.50 7.81 37.07
C THR A 168 -23.55 7.58 38.24
N SER A 169 -23.17 6.32 38.48
CA SER A 169 -22.26 5.92 39.56
C SER A 169 -20.81 5.72 39.07
N ASP A 170 -20.58 5.77 37.76
CA ASP A 170 -19.31 5.45 37.09
C ASP A 170 -18.75 4.08 37.51
N ALA A 171 -19.66 3.12 37.69
CA ALA A 171 -19.34 1.78 38.16
C ALA A 171 -20.06 0.71 37.32
N MET A 172 -19.50 -0.49 37.33
CA MET A 172 -20.21 -1.67 36.84
C MET A 172 -21.14 -2.18 37.92
N GLU A 173 -22.41 -2.32 37.60
CA GLU A 173 -23.41 -2.92 38.46
C GLU A 173 -23.75 -4.31 37.95
N THR A 174 -23.94 -5.25 38.87
CA THR A 174 -24.25 -6.64 38.54
C THR A 174 -25.53 -7.07 39.23
N ILE A 175 -26.45 -7.65 38.45
CA ILE A 175 -27.66 -8.29 38.94
C ILE A 175 -27.53 -9.79 38.66
N CYS A 176 -27.66 -10.59 39.72
CA CYS A 176 -27.62 -12.04 39.68
C CYS A 176 -28.95 -12.61 40.17
N TRP A 177 -29.53 -13.53 39.42
CA TRP A 177 -30.67 -14.31 39.91
C TRP A 177 -30.59 -15.77 39.46
N LYS A 178 -31.19 -16.65 40.26
CA LYS A 178 -31.26 -18.09 40.00
C LYS A 178 -32.70 -18.57 40.13
N LEU A 179 -33.13 -19.39 39.19
CA LEU A 179 -34.43 -20.02 39.12
C LEU A 179 -34.28 -21.52 39.24
N LYS A 180 -35.00 -22.14 40.18
CA LYS A 180 -35.11 -23.60 40.32
C LYS A 180 -36.06 -24.14 39.26
N LEU A 181 -35.58 -25.04 38.41
CA LEU A 181 -36.37 -25.69 37.35
C LEU A 181 -37.01 -27.00 37.83
N GLU A 182 -36.50 -27.58 38.91
CA GLU A 182 -37.08 -28.79 39.52
C GLU A 182 -38.41 -28.48 40.22
N HIS A 183 -39.50 -29.09 39.73
CA HIS A 183 -40.77 -29.33 40.43
C HIS A 183 -41.65 -28.11 40.80
N ALA A 184 -41.46 -26.95 40.17
CA ALA A 184 -42.37 -25.81 40.36
C ALA A 184 -42.49 -24.95 39.09
N PRO A 185 -43.56 -25.10 38.27
CA PRO A 185 -43.82 -24.21 37.14
C PRO A 185 -43.99 -22.74 37.55
N ASP A 186 -44.30 -22.48 38.83
CA ASP A 186 -44.46 -21.15 39.42
C ASP A 186 -43.25 -20.69 40.25
N ALA A 187 -42.09 -21.35 40.13
CA ALA A 187 -40.88 -20.98 40.85
C ALA A 187 -40.52 -19.50 40.57
N GLN A 188 -40.22 -18.75 41.63
CA GLN A 188 -39.80 -17.36 41.52
C GLN A 188 -38.27 -17.27 41.51
N PRO A 189 -37.69 -16.28 40.80
CA PRO A 189 -36.25 -16.03 40.84
C PRO A 189 -35.78 -15.65 42.26
N GLU A 190 -34.72 -16.28 42.73
CA GLU A 190 -33.99 -15.87 43.92
C GLU A 190 -32.89 -14.90 43.50
N TYR A 191 -32.85 -13.69 44.09
CA TYR A 191 -31.82 -12.68 43.80
C TYR A 191 -30.65 -12.82 44.77
N PHE A 192 -29.43 -12.69 44.25
CA PHE A 192 -28.21 -12.78 45.05
C PHE A 192 -27.45 -11.47 44.96
N PRO A 193 -26.87 -10.99 46.07
CA PRO A 193 -25.87 -9.93 45.98
C PRO A 193 -24.71 -10.43 45.13
N SER A 194 -24.21 -9.58 44.24
CA SER A 194 -23.01 -9.81 43.42
C SER A 194 -21.87 -10.26 44.32
N VAL A 195 -21.64 -11.57 44.42
CA VAL A 195 -20.41 -12.07 45.02
C VAL A 195 -19.35 -11.86 43.97
N ALA A 196 -18.34 -11.06 44.30
CA ALA A 196 -17.10 -10.98 43.51
C ALA A 196 -16.38 -12.34 43.63
N THR A 197 -16.92 -13.35 42.97
CA THR A 197 -16.33 -14.67 42.85
C THR A 197 -16.21 -14.97 41.37
N ASP A 198 -14.97 -14.81 40.92
CA ASP A 198 -14.34 -15.72 39.98
C ASP A 198 -14.94 -15.85 38.58
N LEU A 199 -15.03 -14.73 37.85
CA LEU A 199 -15.01 -14.77 36.39
C LEU A 199 -13.68 -15.33 35.82
N LEU A 200 -12.69 -15.63 36.67
CA LEU A 200 -11.44 -16.29 36.31
C LEU A 200 -11.39 -17.80 36.63
N ASN A 201 -12.22 -18.35 37.54
CA ASN A 201 -12.09 -19.78 37.90
C ASN A 201 -12.93 -20.71 37.02
N ASP A 202 -14.01 -20.23 36.41
CA ASP A 202 -14.81 -21.04 35.49
C ASP A 202 -14.13 -21.23 34.11
N GLU A 203 -13.22 -20.31 33.72
CA GLU A 203 -12.38 -20.47 32.53
C GLU A 203 -11.28 -21.52 32.73
N ILE A 204 -10.84 -21.74 33.99
CA ILE A 204 -9.82 -22.75 34.36
C ILE A 204 -10.46 -24.14 34.53
N MET A 205 -11.65 -24.24 35.12
CA MET A 205 -12.33 -25.52 35.34
C MET A 205 -12.83 -26.21 34.06
N LEU A 206 -13.01 -25.47 32.96
CA LEU A 206 -13.41 -26.01 31.65
C LEU A 206 -12.23 -26.37 30.74
N GLN A 207 -11.05 -25.76 30.93
CA GLN A 207 -9.84 -26.15 30.20
C GLN A 207 -9.24 -27.46 30.75
N ASP A 208 -9.28 -27.69 32.06
CA ASP A 208 -8.76 -28.93 32.67
C ASP A 208 -9.59 -30.18 32.31
N LYS A 209 -10.84 -30.04 31.85
CA LYS A 209 -11.67 -31.16 31.38
C LYS A 209 -11.54 -31.47 29.89
N GLN A 210 -10.78 -30.69 29.13
CA GLN A 210 -10.44 -31.01 27.73
C GLN A 210 -9.10 -31.74 27.60
N ALA A 211 -8.38 -31.95 28.72
CA ALA A 211 -7.05 -32.55 28.75
C ALA A 211 -7.03 -34.05 29.14
N ASP A 212 -8.19 -34.68 29.34
CA ASP A 212 -8.33 -36.14 29.59
C ASP A 212 -9.08 -36.86 28.45
#